data_AF-A0A3M6AQE5-F1
#
_entry.id   AF-A0A3M6AQE5-F1
#
_cell.length_a   1.000
_cell.length_b   1.000
_cell.length_c   1.000
_cell.angle_alpha   90.00
_cell.angle_beta   90.00
_cell.angle_gamma   90.00
#
_symmetry.space_group_name_H-M   'P 1'
#
loop_
_entity.id
_entity.type
_entity.pdbx_description
1 polymer ?
#
loop_
_entity_poly.entity_id
_entity_poly.type
_entity_poly.pdbx_seq_one_letter_code
_entity_poly.pdbx_strand_id
1 'polypeptide(L)'
;MDRTLPVESLLRTRARDAGGIALMPLALPLGLMFSLIFGVMICMLPAPFVVAAAIGLAAAATIIRRPVRGLVLFCLIGTFLPYSTIQIGVRTTVSEALIMLTWASYLLHAVFQERNTVPKMLSTEKLLVALMLFSAFPFLVGQLTVVADGNGPINWVRWLFNLSTLFLVPRLLTDLKTLEKAVMALLGGTLLLLVLSISVYVTKGSATAIIPILGSLGYSGADILSESLLSLASRMGSPWMHPNVAGGALAMLLPLAFCFGMTRTGSARRLGLTVAALGAIGLLLTGSRGALLSLIAVMLLMARRRIPHLGRLLMGGLVAGIFLLAFYPP
;
A
#
# COMPACT_ATOMS: atom_id res chain seq x y z
N MET A 1 -33.23 45.57 -60.13
CA MET A 1 -33.43 44.14 -59.87
C MET A 1 -32.25 43.67 -59.04
N ASP A 2 -32.32 43.81 -57.71
CA ASP A 2 -31.62 42.87 -56.85
C ASP A 2 -32.20 42.91 -55.43
N ARG A 3 -32.30 41.72 -54.84
CA ARG A 3 -33.13 41.39 -53.69
C ARG A 3 -32.36 41.58 -52.39
N THR A 4 -32.80 42.52 -51.55
CA THR A 4 -32.55 42.48 -50.11
C THR A 4 -33.51 41.46 -49.48
N LEU A 5 -33.04 40.22 -49.30
CA LEU A 5 -33.72 39.23 -48.46
C LEU A 5 -33.16 39.28 -47.02
N PRO A 6 -34.01 39.16 -45.98
CA PRO A 6 -33.63 39.44 -44.60
C PRO A 6 -32.94 38.24 -43.92
N VAL A 7 -31.82 38.52 -43.26
CA VAL A 7 -30.96 37.59 -42.49
C VAL A 7 -31.67 36.99 -41.24
N GLU A 8 -32.85 37.48 -40.88
CA GLU A 8 -33.61 36.99 -39.70
C GLU A 8 -34.22 35.58 -39.86
N SER A 9 -34.38 35.06 -41.07
CA SER A 9 -34.99 33.73 -41.29
C SER A 9 -34.02 32.56 -41.05
N LEU A 10 -32.71 32.81 -41.09
CA LEU A 10 -31.65 31.80 -40.88
C LEU A 10 -31.27 31.63 -39.40
N LEU A 11 -31.57 32.62 -38.55
CA LEU A 11 -31.33 32.53 -37.10
C LEU A 11 -32.47 31.84 -36.35
N ARG A 12 -33.70 31.80 -36.90
CA ARG A 12 -34.82 31.05 -36.31
C ARG A 12 -34.80 29.55 -36.60
N THR A 13 -34.11 29.11 -37.65
CA THR A 13 -34.04 27.68 -38.02
C THR A 13 -32.90 26.95 -37.34
N ARG A 14 -31.81 27.62 -36.95
CA ARG A 14 -30.71 26.98 -36.19
C ARG A 14 -30.97 26.82 -34.69
N ALA A 15 -31.98 27.49 -34.13
CA ALA A 15 -32.38 27.35 -32.73
C ALA A 15 -33.31 26.15 -32.47
N ARG A 16 -33.73 25.42 -33.51
CA ARG A 16 -34.61 24.24 -33.39
C ARG A 16 -33.90 22.89 -33.49
N ASP A 17 -32.61 22.87 -33.86
CA ASP A 17 -31.79 21.66 -33.86
C ASP A 17 -30.90 21.55 -32.61
N ALA A 18 -31.29 22.23 -31.52
CA ALA A 18 -30.90 21.80 -30.19
C ALA A 18 -31.71 20.53 -29.85
N GLY A 19 -31.29 19.42 -30.43
CA GLY A 19 -31.65 18.05 -30.04
C GLY A 19 -31.14 17.71 -28.64
N GLY A 20 -31.41 18.59 -27.67
CA GLY A 20 -31.32 18.33 -26.24
C GLY A 20 -32.58 17.63 -25.77
N ILE A 21 -32.87 16.45 -26.33
CA ILE A 21 -33.92 15.58 -25.84
C ILE A 21 -33.34 14.17 -25.73
N ALA A 22 -33.44 13.62 -24.51
CA ALA A 22 -33.30 12.21 -24.14
C ALA A 22 -31.99 11.70 -23.48
N LEU A 23 -31.23 12.52 -22.75
CA LEU A 23 -30.33 11.99 -21.69
C LEU A 23 -30.73 12.41 -20.27
N MET A 24 -31.62 13.41 -20.11
CA MET A 24 -32.10 13.90 -18.81
C MET A 24 -33.35 13.22 -18.21
N PRO A 25 -34.31 12.60 -18.94
CA PRO A 25 -35.55 12.14 -18.31
C PRO A 25 -35.40 10.83 -17.51
N LEU A 26 -34.31 10.07 -17.72
CA LEU A 26 -34.05 8.84 -16.97
C LEU A 26 -33.07 9.06 -15.81
N ALA A 27 -32.12 9.98 -15.93
CA ALA A 27 -31.08 10.20 -14.91
C ALA A 27 -31.65 10.73 -13.59
N LEU A 28 -32.66 11.60 -13.64
CA LEU A 28 -33.30 12.18 -12.45
C LEU A 28 -34.10 11.15 -11.63
N PRO A 29 -35.03 10.35 -12.21
CA PRO A 29 -35.75 9.33 -11.47
C PRO A 29 -34.84 8.18 -11.00
N LEU A 30 -33.85 7.77 -11.80
CA LEU A 30 -32.89 6.76 -11.37
C LEU A 30 -32.05 7.27 -10.19
N GLY A 31 -31.57 8.52 -10.26
CA GLY A 31 -30.84 9.15 -9.17
C GLY A 31 -31.64 9.27 -7.88
N LEU A 32 -32.93 9.63 -7.98
CA LEU A 32 -33.86 9.67 -6.85
C LEU A 32 -34.07 8.28 -6.24
N MET A 33 -34.33 7.26 -7.06
CA MET A 33 -34.47 5.88 -6.59
C MET A 33 -33.20 5.39 -5.88
N PHE A 34 -32.03 5.57 -6.49
CA PHE A 34 -30.77 5.20 -5.86
C PHE A 34 -30.55 5.97 -4.56
N SER A 35 -30.81 7.28 -4.52
CA SER A 35 -30.65 8.09 -3.30
C SER A 35 -31.61 7.68 -2.18
N LEU A 36 -32.85 7.29 -2.52
CA LEU A 36 -33.86 6.85 -1.55
C LEU A 36 -33.49 5.48 -0.98
N ILE A 37 -33.11 4.53 -1.85
CA ILE A 37 -32.66 3.21 -1.43
C ILE A 37 -31.41 3.33 -0.54
N PHE A 38 -30.42 4.12 -0.97
CA PHE A 38 -29.20 4.32 -0.18
C PHE A 38 -29.50 5.07 1.12
N GLY A 39 -30.41 6.04 1.12
CA GLY A 39 -30.81 6.80 2.29
C GLY A 39 -31.54 5.95 3.33
N VAL A 40 -32.50 5.13 2.90
CA VAL A 40 -33.20 4.18 3.78
C VAL A 40 -32.22 3.15 4.33
N MET A 41 -31.34 2.60 3.48
CA MET A 41 -30.34 1.64 3.90
C MET A 41 -29.37 2.25 4.94
N ILE A 42 -28.93 3.50 4.74
CA ILE A 42 -28.10 4.24 5.69
C ILE A 42 -28.83 4.45 7.03
N CYS A 43 -30.13 4.79 7.02
CA CYS A 43 -30.90 4.96 8.25
C CYS A 43 -31.09 3.66 9.05
N MET A 44 -30.99 2.49 8.41
CA MET A 44 -31.05 1.20 9.10
C MET A 44 -29.69 0.73 9.66
N LEU A 45 -28.58 1.38 9.28
CA LEU A 45 -27.26 1.04 9.82
C LEU A 45 -27.01 1.79 11.14
N PRO A 46 -26.34 1.15 12.13
CA PRO A 46 -25.90 1.86 13.32
C PRO A 46 -25.00 3.04 12.96
N ALA A 47 -25.14 4.17 13.67
CA ALA A 47 -24.38 5.40 13.46
C ALA A 47 -22.87 5.21 13.18
N PRO A 48 -22.11 4.34 13.89
CA PRO A 48 -20.69 4.15 13.58
C PRO A 48 -20.43 3.60 12.18
N PHE A 49 -21.29 2.70 11.67
CA PHE A 49 -21.12 2.15 10.32
C PHE A 49 -21.48 3.17 9.24
N VAL A 50 -22.47 4.03 9.48
CA VAL A 50 -22.81 5.12 8.57
C VAL A 50 -21.66 6.11 8.43
N VAL A 51 -21.06 6.51 9.57
CA VAL A 51 -19.89 7.40 9.57
C VAL A 51 -18.71 6.73 8.87
N ALA A 52 -18.44 5.46 9.16
CA ALA A 52 -17.39 4.71 8.49
C ALA A 52 -17.60 4.61 6.97
N ALA A 53 -18.83 4.35 6.52
CA ALA A 53 -19.18 4.31 5.10
C ALA A 53 -19.01 5.68 4.43
N ALA A 54 -19.44 6.76 5.09
CA ALA A 54 -19.26 8.12 4.59
C ALA A 54 -17.77 8.50 4.45
N ILE A 55 -16.95 8.15 5.45
CA ILE A 55 -15.49 8.33 5.40
C ILE A 55 -14.88 7.50 4.28
N GLY A 56 -15.28 6.24 4.13
CA GLY A 56 -14.81 5.35 3.08
C GLY A 56 -15.15 5.86 1.68
N LEU A 57 -16.37 6.36 1.48
CA LEU A 57 -16.83 6.90 0.21
C LEU A 57 -16.14 8.23 -0.12
N ALA A 58 -15.96 9.10 0.87
CA ALA A 58 -15.18 10.33 0.73
C ALA A 58 -13.71 10.01 0.39
N ALA A 59 -13.10 9.04 1.08
CA ALA A 59 -11.75 8.58 0.78
C ALA A 59 -11.66 8.05 -0.64
N ALA A 60 -12.59 7.19 -1.06
CA ALA A 60 -12.63 6.64 -2.41
C ALA A 60 -12.77 7.74 -3.47
N ALA A 61 -13.69 8.69 -3.28
CA ALA A 61 -13.87 9.83 -4.16
C ALA A 61 -12.60 10.70 -4.25
N THR A 62 -11.88 10.89 -3.14
CA THR A 62 -10.62 11.65 -3.15
C THR A 62 -9.48 10.93 -3.87
N ILE A 63 -9.45 9.60 -3.83
CA ILE A 63 -8.49 8.77 -4.56
C ILE A 63 -8.79 8.81 -6.05
N ILE A 64 -10.07 8.67 -6.44
CA ILE A 64 -10.51 8.79 -7.83
C ILE A 64 -10.09 10.13 -8.41
N ARG A 65 -10.30 11.23 -7.68
CA ARG A 65 -9.87 12.57 -8.13
C ARG A 65 -8.36 12.73 -8.24
N ARG A 66 -7.56 12.03 -7.43
CA ARG A 66 -6.10 12.15 -7.38
C ARG A 66 -5.46 10.79 -7.03
N PRO A 67 -5.07 9.97 -8.01
CA PRO A 67 -4.58 8.60 -7.78
C PRO A 67 -3.33 8.55 -6.89
N VAL A 68 -2.50 9.60 -6.91
CA VAL A 68 -1.34 9.76 -6.02
C VAL A 68 -1.73 9.61 -4.53
N ARG A 69 -2.90 10.10 -4.12
CA ARG A 69 -3.36 9.96 -2.73
C ARG A 69 -3.61 8.50 -2.36
N GLY A 70 -4.12 7.71 -3.30
CA GLY A 70 -4.30 6.27 -3.12
C GLY A 70 -2.97 5.56 -2.91
N LEU A 71 -1.95 5.89 -3.71
CA LEU A 71 -0.60 5.34 -3.54
C LEU A 71 0.02 5.73 -2.18
N VAL A 72 -0.11 6.98 -1.76
CA VAL A 72 0.41 7.45 -0.46
C VAL A 72 -0.32 6.75 0.70
N LEU A 73 -1.64 6.60 0.62
CA LEU A 73 -2.42 5.88 1.63
C LEU A 73 -2.05 4.39 1.65
N PHE A 74 -1.80 3.79 0.49
CA PHE A 74 -1.27 2.43 0.39
C PHE A 74 0.11 2.31 1.05
N CYS A 75 1.03 3.26 0.85
CA CYS A 75 2.34 3.22 1.52
C CYS A 75 2.20 3.24 3.05
N LEU A 76 1.23 3.99 3.58
CA LEU A 76 0.94 4.06 5.01
C LEU A 76 0.29 2.76 5.53
N ILE A 77 -0.84 2.36 4.93
CA ILE A 77 -1.64 1.23 5.42
C ILE A 77 -0.96 -0.09 5.09
N GLY A 78 -0.35 -0.23 3.91
CA GLY A 78 0.35 -1.45 3.51
C GLY A 78 1.61 -1.73 4.34
N THR A 79 2.25 -0.72 4.92
CA THR A 79 3.36 -0.96 5.87
C THR A 79 2.88 -1.23 7.29
N PHE A 80 1.78 -0.61 7.71
CA PHE A 80 1.23 -0.83 9.04
C PHE A 80 0.45 -2.13 9.16
N LEU A 81 -0.49 -2.39 8.24
CA LEU A 81 -1.45 -3.49 8.25
C LEU A 81 -1.52 -4.21 6.88
N PRO A 82 -0.43 -4.87 6.42
CA PRO A 82 -0.37 -5.49 5.09
C PRO A 82 -1.40 -6.60 4.85
N TYR A 83 -1.86 -7.31 5.89
CA TYR A 83 -2.72 -8.48 5.75
C TYR A 83 -4.10 -8.33 6.40
N SER A 84 -4.50 -7.09 6.75
CA SER A 84 -5.86 -6.83 7.21
C SER A 84 -6.84 -7.13 6.08
N THR A 85 -7.87 -7.94 6.35
CA THR A 85 -8.80 -8.44 5.32
C THR A 85 -10.18 -7.80 5.42
N ILE A 86 -10.80 -7.58 4.26
CA ILE A 86 -12.19 -7.17 4.09
C ILE A 86 -12.86 -8.19 3.15
N GLN A 87 -14.13 -8.50 3.41
CA GLN A 87 -14.95 -9.33 2.54
C GLN A 87 -15.75 -8.43 1.58
N ILE A 88 -15.29 -8.31 0.33
CA ILE A 88 -16.01 -7.60 -0.74
C ILE A 88 -16.27 -8.61 -1.86
N GLY A 89 -17.25 -9.50 -1.68
CA GLY A 89 -17.53 -10.63 -2.58
C GLY A 89 -16.48 -11.75 -2.52
N VAL A 90 -15.18 -11.40 -2.59
CA VAL A 90 -14.02 -12.27 -2.38
C VAL A 90 -13.17 -11.69 -1.24
N ARG A 91 -12.54 -12.57 -0.45
CA ARG A 91 -11.61 -12.18 0.62
C ARG A 91 -10.42 -11.41 0.02
N THR A 92 -10.36 -10.11 0.28
CA THR A 92 -9.33 -9.19 -0.24
C THR A 92 -8.71 -8.41 0.91
N THR A 93 -7.44 -8.00 0.82
CA THR A 93 -6.83 -7.14 1.85
C THR A 93 -7.19 -5.67 1.66
N VAL A 94 -7.17 -4.89 2.74
CA VAL A 94 -7.35 -3.42 2.69
C VAL A 94 -6.35 -2.78 1.73
N SER A 95 -5.09 -3.22 1.79
CA SER A 95 -4.01 -2.78 0.92
C SER A 95 -4.26 -3.12 -0.56
N GLU A 96 -4.71 -4.34 -0.87
CA GLU A 96 -5.07 -4.73 -2.24
C GLU A 96 -6.23 -3.88 -2.78
N ALA A 97 -7.28 -3.65 -1.97
CA ALA A 97 -8.40 -2.81 -2.36
C ALA A 97 -7.96 -1.37 -2.68
N LEU A 98 -7.04 -0.81 -1.89
CA LEU A 98 -6.47 0.52 -2.14
C LEU A 98 -5.64 0.57 -3.43
N ILE A 99 -4.81 -0.44 -3.69
CA ILE A 99 -4.05 -0.51 -4.95
C ILE A 99 -5.02 -0.64 -6.13
N MET A 100 -6.09 -1.44 -6.00
CA MET A 100 -7.11 -1.64 -7.05
C MET A 100 -7.82 -0.34 -7.38
N LEU A 101 -8.25 0.39 -6.35
CA LEU A 101 -8.83 1.70 -6.53
C LEU A 101 -7.84 2.69 -7.15
N THR A 102 -6.56 2.64 -6.75
CA THR A 102 -5.52 3.52 -7.29
C THR A 102 -5.26 3.26 -8.78
N TRP A 103 -5.17 2.00 -9.19
CA TRP A 103 -5.06 1.61 -10.59
C TRP A 103 -6.28 2.02 -11.40
N ALA A 104 -7.48 1.72 -10.90
CA ALA A 104 -8.73 2.09 -11.56
C ALA A 104 -8.79 3.62 -11.77
N SER A 105 -8.43 4.39 -10.74
CA SER A 105 -8.37 5.86 -10.81
C SER A 105 -7.34 6.35 -11.84
N TYR A 106 -6.16 5.75 -11.87
CA TYR A 106 -5.12 6.08 -12.85
C TYR A 106 -5.55 5.76 -14.29
N LEU A 107 -6.12 4.58 -14.53
CA LEU A 107 -6.60 4.16 -15.85
C LEU A 107 -7.78 5.03 -16.32
N LEU A 108 -8.70 5.36 -15.40
CA LEU A 108 -9.81 6.26 -15.68
C LEU A 108 -9.28 7.62 -16.15
N HIS A 109 -8.30 8.18 -15.45
CA HIS A 109 -7.66 9.43 -15.87
C HIS A 109 -6.94 9.30 -17.22
N ALA A 110 -6.27 8.18 -17.47
CA ALA A 110 -5.59 7.94 -18.74
C ALA A 110 -6.57 7.91 -19.94
N VAL A 111 -7.77 7.35 -19.75
CA VAL A 111 -8.82 7.31 -20.78
C VAL A 111 -9.47 8.68 -20.98
N PHE A 112 -9.82 9.39 -19.90
CA PHE A 112 -10.65 10.59 -20.01
C PHE A 112 -9.88 11.91 -20.21
N GLN A 113 -8.60 11.98 -19.85
CA GLN A 113 -7.87 13.25 -19.87
C GLN A 113 -7.04 13.49 -21.12
N GLU A 114 -7.02 12.56 -22.09
CA GLU A 114 -6.15 12.57 -23.31
C GLU A 114 -4.66 12.92 -23.04
N ARG A 115 -4.26 12.91 -21.76
CA ARG A 115 -2.94 13.23 -21.25
C ARG A 115 -2.34 11.94 -20.75
N ASN A 116 -1.53 11.32 -21.59
CA ASN A 116 -0.12 11.08 -21.30
C ASN A 116 0.42 10.06 -22.30
N THR A 117 1.52 10.43 -22.93
CA THR A 117 2.47 9.45 -23.47
C THR A 117 2.79 8.47 -22.34
N VAL A 118 2.45 7.19 -22.52
CA VAL A 118 2.81 6.13 -21.58
C VAL A 118 4.32 6.25 -21.32
N PRO A 119 4.78 6.40 -20.07
CA PRO A 119 6.19 6.51 -19.78
C PRO A 119 6.93 5.31 -20.36
N LYS A 120 8.06 5.54 -21.03
CA LYS A 120 8.88 4.44 -21.56
C LYS A 120 9.25 3.51 -20.40
N MET A 121 8.99 2.21 -20.60
CA MET A 121 9.33 1.20 -19.60
C MET A 121 10.83 1.22 -19.30
N LEU A 122 11.16 1.39 -18.03
CA LEU A 122 12.51 1.27 -17.49
C LEU A 122 12.99 -0.18 -17.58
N SER A 123 14.31 -0.40 -17.55
CA SER A 123 14.89 -1.76 -17.60
C SER A 123 14.36 -2.66 -16.47
N THR A 124 14.16 -2.10 -15.28
CA THR A 124 13.57 -2.82 -14.15
C THR A 124 12.12 -3.23 -14.42
N GLU A 125 11.33 -2.36 -15.05
CA GLU A 125 9.94 -2.68 -15.42
C GLU A 125 9.89 -3.80 -16.47
N LYS A 126 10.82 -3.82 -17.43
CA LYS A 126 10.93 -4.92 -18.41
C LYS A 126 11.29 -6.25 -17.74
N LEU A 127 12.24 -6.23 -16.80
CA LEU A 127 12.60 -7.42 -16.02
C LEU A 127 11.43 -7.87 -15.14
N LEU A 128 10.64 -6.94 -14.60
CA LEU A 128 9.45 -7.27 -13.82
C LEU A 128 8.37 -7.91 -14.69
N VAL A 129 8.14 -7.41 -15.91
CA VAL A 129 7.26 -8.07 -16.88
C VAL A 129 7.78 -9.47 -17.21
N ALA A 130 9.09 -9.63 -17.43
CA ALA A 130 9.68 -10.94 -17.67
C ALA A 130 9.47 -11.89 -16.48
N LEU A 131 9.60 -11.39 -15.24
CA LEU A 131 9.30 -12.16 -14.03
C LEU A 131 7.82 -12.55 -13.94
N MET A 132 6.90 -11.63 -14.27
CA MET A 132 5.46 -11.90 -14.30
C MET A 132 5.08 -12.94 -15.35
N LEU A 133 5.70 -12.87 -16.54
CA LEU A 133 5.50 -13.87 -17.59
C LEU A 133 6.11 -15.21 -17.19
N PHE A 134 7.32 -15.20 -16.63
CA PHE A 134 7.97 -16.41 -16.13
C PHE A 134 7.14 -17.07 -15.03
N SER A 135 6.50 -16.31 -14.13
CA SER A 135 5.70 -16.87 -13.04
C SER A 135 4.45 -17.62 -13.50
N ALA A 136 3.98 -17.40 -14.73
CA ALA A 136 2.92 -18.21 -15.32
C ALA A 136 3.35 -19.68 -15.48
N PHE A 137 4.64 -19.94 -15.76
CA PHE A 137 5.16 -21.30 -15.91
C PHE A 137 5.08 -22.13 -14.60
N PRO A 138 5.69 -21.74 -13.47
CA PRO A 138 5.57 -22.49 -12.22
C PRO A 138 4.13 -22.51 -11.70
N PHE A 139 3.32 -21.49 -12.01
CA PHE A 139 1.89 -21.50 -11.71
C PHE A 139 1.15 -22.61 -12.46
N LEU A 140 1.32 -22.71 -13.78
CA LEU A 140 0.69 -23.76 -14.60
C LEU A 140 1.18 -25.15 -14.19
N VAL A 141 2.49 -25.31 -13.98
CA VAL A 141 3.03 -26.58 -13.47
C VAL A 141 2.44 -26.92 -12.11
N GLY A 142 2.36 -25.96 -11.18
CA GLY A 142 1.75 -26.16 -9.87
C GLY A 142 0.27 -26.57 -9.95
N GLN A 143 -0.52 -25.94 -10.83
CA GLN A 143 -1.92 -26.30 -11.05
C GLN A 143 -2.11 -27.72 -11.60
N LEU A 144 -1.17 -28.20 -12.41
CA LEU A 144 -1.23 -29.54 -13.00
C LEU A 144 -0.67 -30.63 -12.08
N THR A 145 0.19 -30.29 -11.12
CA THR A 145 0.94 -31.26 -10.31
C THR A 145 0.51 -31.31 -8.84
N VAL A 146 -0.04 -30.23 -8.30
CA VAL A 146 -0.37 -30.12 -6.87
C VAL A 146 -1.88 -30.03 -6.68
N VAL A 147 -2.45 -31.02 -6.00
CA VAL A 147 -3.82 -30.95 -5.49
C VAL A 147 -3.76 -30.28 -4.11
N ALA A 148 -4.12 -29.01 -4.05
CA ALA A 148 -4.16 -28.23 -2.81
C ALA A 148 -5.49 -27.49 -2.70
N ASP A 149 -5.98 -27.36 -1.47
CA ASP A 149 -7.18 -26.59 -1.18
C ASP A 149 -6.94 -25.09 -1.40
N GLY A 150 -7.77 -24.48 -2.25
CA GLY A 150 -7.76 -23.04 -2.50
C GLY A 150 -7.89 -22.67 -3.98
N ASN A 151 -8.06 -21.36 -4.24
CA ASN A 151 -8.16 -20.84 -5.60
C ASN A 151 -6.79 -20.33 -6.07
N GLY A 152 -5.99 -21.24 -6.64
CA GLY A 152 -4.67 -20.93 -7.18
C GLY A 152 -4.67 -19.77 -8.20
N PRO A 153 -5.57 -19.75 -9.20
CA PRO A 153 -5.69 -18.63 -10.13
C PRO A 153 -5.90 -17.28 -9.43
N ILE A 154 -6.80 -17.19 -8.45
CA ILE A 154 -7.02 -15.95 -7.68
C ILE A 154 -5.75 -15.53 -6.95
N ASN A 155 -5.04 -16.46 -6.31
CA ASN A 155 -3.81 -16.14 -5.59
C ASN A 155 -2.69 -15.66 -6.53
N TRP A 156 -2.57 -16.25 -7.73
CA TRP A 156 -1.62 -15.80 -8.75
C TRP A 156 -1.96 -14.41 -9.27
N VAL A 157 -3.24 -14.14 -9.57
CA VAL A 157 -3.71 -12.80 -9.97
C VAL A 157 -3.44 -11.77 -8.88
N ARG A 158 -3.71 -12.09 -7.60
CA ARG A 158 -3.38 -11.23 -6.47
C ARG A 158 -1.89 -10.95 -6.35
N TRP A 159 -1.04 -11.95 -6.59
CA TRP A 159 0.41 -11.78 -6.59
C TRP A 159 0.87 -10.84 -7.71
N LEU A 160 0.38 -11.02 -8.94
CA LEU A 160 0.64 -10.11 -10.07
C LEU A 160 0.18 -8.70 -9.73
N PHE A 161 -0.99 -8.59 -9.10
CA PHE A 161 -1.56 -7.33 -8.69
C PHE A 161 -0.73 -6.62 -7.62
N ASN A 162 -0.21 -7.34 -6.63
CA ASN A 162 0.71 -6.78 -5.63
C ASN A 162 2.02 -6.31 -6.26
N LEU A 163 2.59 -7.06 -7.20
CA LEU A 163 3.76 -6.63 -7.97
C LEU A 163 3.48 -5.43 -8.87
N SER A 164 2.23 -5.26 -9.33
CA SER A 164 1.84 -4.16 -10.21
C SER A 164 2.09 -2.77 -9.58
N THR A 165 2.17 -2.69 -8.24
CA THR A 165 2.51 -1.47 -7.50
C THR A 165 3.84 -0.86 -7.94
N LEU A 166 4.81 -1.70 -8.33
CA LEU A 166 6.12 -1.24 -8.81
C LEU A 166 6.03 -0.47 -10.14
N PHE A 167 4.97 -0.67 -10.92
CA PHE A 167 4.68 0.12 -12.12
C PHE A 167 3.93 1.42 -11.78
N LEU A 168 3.12 1.45 -10.71
CA LEU A 168 2.45 2.67 -10.26
C LEU A 168 3.43 3.71 -9.74
N VAL A 169 4.49 3.28 -9.05
CA VAL A 169 5.50 4.17 -8.45
C VAL A 169 6.10 5.14 -9.48
N PRO A 170 6.72 4.72 -10.60
CA PRO A 170 7.29 5.64 -11.58
C PRO A 170 6.23 6.42 -12.37
N ARG A 171 4.98 5.92 -12.45
CA ARG A 171 3.88 6.61 -13.16
C ARG A 171 3.25 7.74 -12.33
N LEU A 172 3.16 7.57 -11.01
CA LEU A 172 2.49 8.50 -10.11
C LEU A 172 3.47 9.42 -9.35
N LEU A 173 4.71 8.98 -9.11
CA LEU A 173 5.73 9.76 -8.40
C LEU A 173 6.65 10.47 -9.39
N THR A 174 6.11 11.47 -10.10
CA THR A 174 6.87 12.27 -11.07
C THR A 174 7.75 13.34 -10.42
N ASP A 175 7.35 13.83 -9.25
CA ASP A 175 8.02 14.94 -8.56
C ASP A 175 8.68 14.49 -7.25
N LEU A 176 9.81 15.12 -6.92
CA LEU A 176 10.52 14.90 -5.65
C LEU A 176 9.63 15.14 -4.43
N LYS A 177 8.74 16.15 -4.48
CA LYS A 177 7.81 16.45 -3.38
C LYS A 177 6.83 15.31 -3.13
N THR A 178 6.38 14.65 -4.20
CA THR A 178 5.43 13.54 -4.12
C THR A 178 6.13 12.27 -3.67
N LEU A 179 7.35 12.03 -4.16
CA LEU A 179 8.23 10.97 -3.66
C LEU A 179 8.49 11.11 -2.16
N GLU A 180 8.81 12.32 -1.69
CA GLU A 180 9.04 12.59 -0.27
C GLU A 180 7.79 12.27 0.57
N LYS A 181 6.59 12.62 0.10
CA LYS A 181 5.33 12.25 0.77
C LYS A 181 5.11 10.75 0.83
N ALA A 182 5.42 10.02 -0.25
CA ALA A 182 5.32 8.57 -0.27
C ALA A 182 6.31 7.91 0.72
N VAL A 183 7.56 8.40 0.77
CA VAL A 183 8.55 7.95 1.75
C VAL A 183 8.11 8.27 3.17
N MET A 184 7.60 9.47 3.44
CA MET A 184 7.06 9.82 4.76
C MET A 184 5.88 8.94 5.15
N ALA A 185 4.99 8.60 4.22
CA ALA A 185 3.87 7.68 4.51
C ALA A 185 4.37 6.26 4.81
N LEU A 186 5.35 5.77 4.05
CA LEU A 186 6.00 4.48 4.29
C LEU A 186 6.64 4.43 5.69
N LEU A 187 7.40 5.47 6.06
CA LEU A 187 8.01 5.60 7.38
C LEU A 187 6.96 5.79 8.48
N GLY A 188 5.89 6.53 8.21
CA GLY A 188 4.77 6.70 9.14
C GLY A 188 4.07 5.38 9.47
N GLY A 189 3.81 4.54 8.48
CA GLY A 189 3.17 3.25 8.71
C GLY A 189 4.11 2.27 9.40
N THR A 190 5.41 2.32 9.07
CA THR A 190 6.46 1.61 9.80
C THR A 190 6.55 2.06 11.26
N LEU A 191 6.40 3.36 11.54
CA LEU A 191 6.38 3.88 12.91
C LEU A 191 5.19 3.32 13.70
N LEU A 192 3.99 3.36 13.13
CA LEU A 192 2.79 2.81 13.77
C LEU A 192 2.95 1.32 14.07
N LEU A 193 3.52 0.57 13.12
CA LEU A 193 3.85 -0.83 13.30
C LEU A 193 4.81 -1.03 14.47
N LEU A 194 5.91 -0.28 14.52
CA LEU A 194 6.95 -0.43 15.53
C LEU A 194 6.42 -0.05 16.91
N VAL A 195 5.66 1.05 17.00
CA VAL A 195 5.02 1.47 18.25
C VAL A 195 4.07 0.39 18.76
N LEU A 196 3.22 -0.17 17.90
CA LEU A 196 2.33 -1.26 18.28
C LEU A 196 3.12 -2.51 18.72
N SER A 197 4.04 -2.98 17.89
CA SER A 197 4.75 -4.25 18.08
C SER A 197 5.67 -4.21 19.32
N ILE A 198 6.45 -3.13 19.48
CA ILE A 198 7.37 -2.97 20.62
C ILE A 198 6.56 -2.81 21.91
N SER A 199 5.49 -2.01 21.92
CA SER A 199 4.69 -1.80 23.14
C SER A 199 4.03 -3.10 23.62
N VAL A 200 3.48 -3.89 22.69
CA VAL A 200 2.89 -5.19 23.03
C VAL A 200 3.97 -6.16 23.55
N TYR A 201 5.14 -6.19 22.91
CA TYR A 201 6.23 -7.07 23.33
C TYR A 201 6.80 -6.68 24.70
N VAL A 202 7.03 -5.39 24.98
CA VAL A 202 7.54 -4.91 26.28
C VAL A 202 6.55 -5.19 27.41
N THR A 203 5.24 -5.13 27.15
CA THR A 203 4.21 -5.35 28.19
C THR A 203 3.88 -6.82 28.44
N LYS A 204 3.99 -7.68 27.42
CA LYS A 204 3.55 -9.09 27.50
C LYS A 204 4.67 -10.12 27.33
N GLY A 205 5.84 -9.71 26.83
CA GLY A 205 7.02 -10.56 26.68
C GLY A 205 6.90 -11.71 25.67
N SER A 206 5.87 -11.70 24.80
CA SER A 206 5.60 -12.82 23.88
C SER A 206 5.18 -12.36 22.48
N ALA A 207 5.63 -13.09 21.46
CA ALA A 207 5.20 -12.95 20.07
C ALA A 207 3.69 -13.18 19.88
N THR A 208 3.10 -14.07 20.68
CA THR A 208 1.69 -14.47 20.55
C THR A 208 0.73 -13.41 21.10
N ALA A 209 1.23 -12.48 21.91
CA ALA A 209 0.40 -11.44 22.53
C ALA A 209 -0.24 -10.48 21.50
N ILE A 210 0.27 -10.43 20.27
CA ILE A 210 -0.29 -9.59 19.21
C ILE A 210 -1.50 -10.24 18.51
N ILE A 211 -1.65 -11.56 18.59
CA ILE A 211 -2.71 -12.34 17.92
C ILE A 211 -4.12 -11.78 18.18
N PRO A 212 -4.57 -11.51 19.43
CA PRO A 212 -5.91 -10.97 19.66
C PRO A 212 -6.11 -9.58 19.04
N ILE A 213 -5.06 -8.76 19.01
CA ILE A 213 -5.09 -7.44 18.35
C ILE A 213 -5.25 -7.64 16.84
N LEU A 214 -4.47 -8.55 16.23
CA LEU A 214 -4.60 -8.86 14.80
C LEU A 214 -5.99 -9.40 14.46
N GLY A 215 -6.56 -10.26 15.31
CA GLY A 215 -7.94 -10.73 15.17
C GLY A 215 -8.94 -9.58 15.11
N SER A 216 -8.82 -8.60 16.01
CA SER A 216 -9.68 -7.39 15.99
C SER A 216 -9.48 -6.51 14.75
N LEU A 217 -8.30 -6.55 14.13
CA LEU A 217 -7.95 -5.80 12.91
C LEU A 217 -8.30 -6.55 11.61
N GLY A 218 -9.03 -7.66 11.72
CA GLY A 218 -9.51 -8.44 10.57
C GLY A 218 -8.43 -9.31 9.93
N TYR A 219 -7.43 -9.76 10.70
CA TYR A 219 -6.43 -10.70 10.19
C TYR A 219 -7.01 -12.11 10.06
N SER A 220 -7.00 -12.55 8.81
CA SER A 220 -7.20 -13.90 8.38
C SER A 220 -6.40 -15.01 9.07
N GLY A 221 -6.99 -15.90 9.86
CA GLY A 221 -6.28 -17.09 10.34
C GLY A 221 -5.23 -16.79 11.42
N ALA A 222 -5.49 -15.78 12.26
CA ALA A 222 -4.69 -15.48 13.44
C ALA A 222 -4.49 -16.73 14.33
N ASP A 223 -5.45 -17.65 14.30
CA ASP A 223 -5.43 -18.93 15.02
C ASP A 223 -4.39 -19.92 14.44
N ILE A 224 -4.19 -19.95 13.12
CA ILE A 224 -3.18 -20.77 12.43
C ILE A 224 -1.77 -20.20 12.66
N LEU A 225 -1.69 -18.88 12.83
CA LEU A 225 -0.47 -18.18 13.18
C LEU A 225 0.11 -18.60 14.55
N SER A 226 -0.76 -19.12 15.43
CA SER A 226 -0.37 -19.53 16.78
C SER A 226 0.69 -20.64 16.76
N GLU A 227 0.50 -21.69 15.96
CA GLU A 227 1.45 -22.82 15.87
C GLU A 227 2.83 -22.37 15.36
N SER A 228 2.85 -21.53 14.33
CA SER A 228 4.10 -20.99 13.80
C SER A 228 4.79 -20.10 14.84
N LEU A 229 4.06 -19.20 15.49
CA LEU A 229 4.63 -18.24 16.46
C LEU A 229 4.99 -18.86 17.81
N LEU A 230 4.42 -20.01 18.20
CA LEU A 230 4.75 -20.70 19.44
C LEU A 230 6.24 -21.08 19.50
N SER A 231 6.81 -21.54 18.38
CA SER A 231 8.26 -21.83 18.28
C SER A 231 9.15 -20.58 18.32
N LEU A 232 8.57 -19.40 18.13
CA LEU A 232 9.24 -18.10 18.09
C LEU A 232 8.75 -17.17 19.21
N ALA A 233 8.13 -17.70 20.26
CA ALA A 233 7.42 -16.92 21.27
C ALA A 233 8.31 -15.90 22.00
N SER A 234 9.61 -16.18 22.12
CA SER A 234 10.59 -15.26 22.73
C SER A 234 10.90 -14.02 21.89
N ARG A 235 10.43 -13.95 20.64
CA ARG A 235 10.69 -12.85 19.71
C ARG A 235 9.52 -11.86 19.65
N MET A 236 9.76 -10.69 19.08
CA MET A 236 8.69 -9.70 18.86
C MET A 236 7.71 -10.14 17.76
N GLY A 237 6.43 -10.20 18.11
CA GLY A 237 5.32 -10.33 17.17
C GLY A 237 5.02 -9.00 16.48
N SER A 238 4.51 -9.04 15.24
CA SER A 238 4.16 -7.84 14.48
C SER A 238 3.00 -8.09 13.51
N PRO A 239 2.34 -7.05 12.99
CA PRO A 239 1.35 -7.17 11.91
C PRO A 239 1.86 -7.84 10.63
N TRP A 240 3.18 -8.03 10.49
CA TRP A 240 3.77 -8.75 9.37
C TRP A 240 3.77 -10.27 9.59
N MET A 241 3.06 -10.72 10.63
CA MET A 241 2.70 -12.10 10.98
C MET A 241 3.87 -13.03 11.33
N HIS A 242 5.07 -12.81 10.80
CA HIS A 242 6.23 -13.64 11.05
C HIS A 242 7.48 -12.80 11.37
N PRO A 243 8.24 -13.09 12.45
CA PRO A 243 9.41 -12.30 12.85
C PRO A 243 10.46 -12.14 11.74
N ASN A 244 10.70 -13.16 10.91
CA ASN A 244 11.62 -13.06 9.77
C ASN A 244 11.12 -12.11 8.66
N VAL A 245 9.81 -12.06 8.43
CA VAL A 245 9.23 -11.18 7.40
C VAL A 245 9.31 -9.74 7.87
N ALA A 246 8.98 -9.48 9.14
CA ALA A 246 9.18 -8.19 9.80
C ALA A 246 10.67 -7.76 9.80
N GLY A 247 11.57 -8.66 10.18
CA GLY A 247 13.01 -8.41 10.20
C GLY A 247 13.54 -8.07 8.81
N GLY A 248 13.19 -8.86 7.79
CA GLY A 248 13.60 -8.61 6.40
C GLY A 248 13.12 -7.26 5.87
N ALA A 249 11.90 -6.86 6.23
CA ALA A 249 11.37 -5.54 5.89
C ALA A 249 12.13 -4.41 6.58
N LEU A 250 12.37 -4.54 7.89
CA LEU A 250 13.14 -3.57 8.65
C LEU A 250 14.58 -3.45 8.14
N ALA A 251 15.19 -4.54 7.68
CA ALA A 251 16.52 -4.51 7.07
C ALA A 251 16.58 -3.63 5.81
N MET A 252 15.49 -3.51 5.06
CA MET A 252 15.38 -2.61 3.91
C MET A 252 14.97 -1.18 4.30
N LEU A 253 14.04 -1.05 5.26
CA LEU A 253 13.48 0.25 5.68
C LEU A 253 14.41 1.04 6.59
N LEU A 254 15.21 0.37 7.42
CA LEU A 254 16.11 1.00 8.39
C LEU A 254 17.16 1.88 7.70
N PRO A 255 17.89 1.41 6.67
CA PRO A 255 18.85 2.27 5.97
C PRO A 255 18.20 3.44 5.24
N LEU A 256 17.02 3.21 4.67
CA LEU A 256 16.21 4.26 4.04
C LEU A 256 15.82 5.32 5.07
N ALA A 257 15.27 4.91 6.23
CA ALA A 257 14.83 5.79 7.30
C ALA A 257 15.98 6.64 7.85
N PHE A 258 17.15 6.03 8.06
CA PHE A 258 18.32 6.74 8.54
C PHE A 258 18.84 7.76 7.51
N CYS A 259 19.02 7.36 6.25
CA CYS A 259 19.51 8.27 5.21
C CYS A 259 18.52 9.41 4.96
N PHE A 260 17.22 9.10 4.93
CA PHE A 260 16.16 10.10 4.80
C PHE A 260 16.13 11.06 5.99
N GLY A 261 16.21 10.55 7.21
CA GLY A 261 16.23 11.36 8.44
C GLY A 261 17.46 12.28 8.52
N MET A 262 18.63 11.79 8.09
CA MET A 262 19.88 12.56 8.13
C MET A 262 19.97 13.67 7.08
N THR A 263 19.25 13.53 5.96
CA THR A 263 19.31 14.48 4.84
C THR A 263 18.19 15.51 4.84
N ARG A 264 17.13 15.30 5.63
CA ARG A 264 15.96 16.18 5.69
C ARG A 264 15.96 17.05 6.96
N THR A 265 15.05 18.01 7.00
CA THR A 265 14.82 18.91 8.16
C THR A 265 13.37 18.80 8.63
N GLY A 266 13.06 19.39 9.80
CA GLY A 266 11.70 19.44 10.33
C GLY A 266 11.11 18.08 10.74
N SER A 267 9.82 17.88 10.43
CA SER A 267 9.08 16.66 10.78
C SER A 267 9.60 15.40 10.07
N ALA A 268 10.03 15.54 8.80
CA ALA A 268 10.61 14.45 8.01
C ALA A 268 11.87 13.87 8.67
N ARG A 269 12.72 14.74 9.22
CA ARG A 269 13.91 14.34 10.00
C ARG A 269 13.55 13.56 11.24
N ARG A 270 12.62 14.10 12.06
CA ARG A 270 12.19 13.45 13.30
C ARG A 270 11.61 12.07 13.00
N LEU A 271 10.72 11.98 12.01
CA LEU A 271 10.12 10.72 11.59
C LEU A 271 11.18 9.70 11.15
N GLY A 272 12.10 10.09 10.26
CA GLY A 272 13.14 9.18 9.76
C GLY A 272 14.08 8.69 10.87
N LEU A 273 14.51 9.57 11.77
CA LEU A 273 15.39 9.20 12.88
C LEU A 273 14.69 8.35 13.94
N THR A 274 13.43 8.65 14.28
CA THR A 274 12.64 7.84 15.22
C THR A 274 12.39 6.45 14.65
N VAL A 275 12.03 6.34 13.37
CA VAL A 275 11.85 5.04 12.70
C VAL A 275 13.18 4.30 12.60
N ALA A 276 14.30 4.99 12.39
CA ALA A 276 15.60 4.34 12.39
C ALA A 276 15.97 3.79 13.78
N ALA A 277 15.74 4.56 14.85
CA ALA A 277 16.02 4.12 16.21
C ALA A 277 15.12 2.94 16.63
N LEU A 278 13.80 3.09 16.48
CA LEU A 278 12.85 2.03 16.79
C LEU A 278 12.98 0.83 15.84
N GLY A 279 13.34 1.06 14.59
CA GLY A 279 13.55 0.02 13.59
C GLY A 279 14.79 -0.81 13.89
N ALA A 280 15.86 -0.18 14.40
CA ALA A 280 17.01 -0.90 14.92
C ALA A 280 16.58 -1.79 16.09
N ILE A 281 15.94 -1.24 17.12
CA ILE A 281 15.42 -2.01 18.28
C ILE A 281 14.51 -3.15 17.81
N GLY A 282 13.52 -2.85 16.97
CA GLY A 282 12.58 -3.83 16.43
C GLY A 282 13.28 -4.96 15.67
N LEU A 283 14.28 -4.64 14.85
CA LEU A 283 15.10 -5.63 14.14
C LEU A 283 15.81 -6.57 15.12
N LEU A 284 16.37 -6.04 16.21
CA LEU A 284 17.00 -6.86 17.26
C LEU A 284 15.99 -7.78 17.93
N LEU A 285 14.82 -7.24 18.29
CA LEU A 285 13.74 -7.99 18.94
C LEU A 285 13.10 -9.04 18.03
N THR A 286 13.21 -8.91 16.70
CA THR A 286 12.77 -9.98 15.78
C THR A 286 13.65 -11.24 15.85
N GLY A 287 14.88 -11.14 16.38
CA GLY A 287 15.82 -12.27 16.50
C GLY A 287 16.17 -12.94 15.16
N SER A 288 15.95 -12.26 14.02
CA SER A 288 16.09 -12.86 12.70
C SER A 288 17.53 -12.75 12.18
N ARG A 289 18.28 -13.86 12.23
CA ARG A 289 19.63 -13.95 11.64
C ARG A 289 19.63 -13.63 10.13
N GLY A 290 18.62 -14.07 9.41
CA GLY A 290 18.44 -13.76 7.99
C GLY A 290 18.25 -12.27 7.71
N ALA A 291 17.60 -11.55 8.63
CA ALA A 291 17.44 -10.10 8.52
C ALA A 291 18.75 -9.33 8.77
N LEU A 292 19.62 -9.84 9.65
CA LEU A 292 20.96 -9.26 9.83
C LEU A 292 21.82 -9.45 8.58
N LEU A 293 21.78 -10.64 7.97
CA LEU A 293 22.46 -10.90 6.70
C LEU A 293 21.93 -10.03 5.56
N SER A 294 20.60 -9.87 5.46
CA SER A 294 20.00 -9.00 4.44
C SER A 294 20.36 -7.52 4.68
N LEU A 295 20.44 -7.07 5.93
CA LEU A 295 20.92 -5.73 6.26
C LEU A 295 22.36 -5.54 5.79
N ILE A 296 23.26 -6.51 6.02
CA ILE A 296 24.64 -6.47 5.51
C ILE A 296 24.66 -6.37 3.99
N ALA A 297 23.86 -7.19 3.30
CA ALA A 297 23.77 -7.15 1.84
C ALA A 297 23.28 -5.79 1.32
N VAL A 298 22.27 -5.19 1.98
CA VAL A 298 21.77 -3.84 1.66
C VAL A 298 22.87 -2.80 1.90
N MET A 299 23.58 -2.88 3.02
CA MET A 299 24.69 -1.96 3.31
C MET A 299 25.82 -2.07 2.28
N LEU A 300 26.18 -3.28 1.85
CA LEU A 300 27.16 -3.51 0.78
C LEU A 300 26.68 -2.92 -0.55
N LEU A 301 25.39 -3.08 -0.89
CA LEU A 301 24.80 -2.46 -2.07
C LEU A 301 24.86 -0.93 -2.00
N MET A 302 24.56 -0.35 -0.85
CA MET A 302 24.66 1.10 -0.62
C MET A 302 26.11 1.59 -0.71
N ALA A 303 27.08 0.80 -0.24
CA ALA A 303 28.50 1.09 -0.35
C ALA A 303 28.93 1.13 -1.82
N ARG A 304 28.53 0.11 -2.58
CA ARG A 304 28.78 0.03 -4.02
C ARG A 304 28.17 1.21 -4.78
N ARG A 305 27.02 1.72 -4.32
CA ARG A 305 26.33 2.89 -4.88
C ARG A 305 26.85 4.23 -4.36
N ARG A 306 27.87 4.25 -3.50
CA ARG A 306 28.48 5.46 -2.91
C ARG A 306 27.47 6.39 -2.25
N ILE A 307 26.48 5.84 -1.54
CA ILE A 307 25.47 6.64 -0.85
C ILE A 307 26.13 7.40 0.33
N PRO A 308 25.92 8.73 0.45
CA PRO A 308 26.50 9.51 1.54
C PRO A 308 25.98 9.03 2.91
N HIS A 309 26.82 9.17 3.93
CA HIS A 309 26.53 8.84 5.34
C HIS A 309 26.45 7.35 5.70
N LEU A 310 26.80 6.45 4.76
CA LEU A 310 26.86 5.02 5.02
C LEU A 310 27.83 4.64 6.16
N GLY A 311 28.97 5.32 6.29
CA GLY A 311 29.93 5.04 7.37
C GLY A 311 29.35 5.27 8.78
N ARG A 312 28.45 6.24 8.93
CA ARG A 312 27.75 6.50 10.21
C ARG A 312 26.70 5.44 10.50
N LEU A 313 26.01 4.96 9.47
CA LEU A 313 25.06 3.86 9.60
C LEU A 313 25.76 2.55 9.97
N LEU A 314 26.92 2.27 9.36
CA LEU A 314 27.74 1.10 9.66
C LEU A 314 28.25 1.13 11.11
N MET A 315 28.75 2.28 11.59
CA MET A 315 29.14 2.40 13.00
C MET A 315 27.95 2.23 13.96
N GLY A 316 26.80 2.84 13.65
CA GLY A 316 25.59 2.67 14.45
C GLY A 316 25.11 1.21 14.51
N GLY A 317 25.14 0.52 13.38
CA GLY A 317 24.81 -0.91 13.28
C GLY A 317 25.81 -1.80 14.03
N LEU A 318 27.10 -1.50 13.97
CA LEU A 318 28.14 -2.24 14.69
C LEU A 318 28.00 -2.09 16.21
N VAL A 319 27.78 -0.86 16.69
CA VAL A 319 27.54 -0.59 18.12
C VAL A 319 26.26 -1.29 18.59
N ALA A 320 25.16 -1.17 17.85
CA ALA A 320 23.91 -1.84 18.19
C ALA A 320 24.06 -3.37 18.22
N GLY A 321 24.82 -3.94 17.27
CA GLY A 321 25.13 -5.38 17.23
C GLY A 321 25.98 -5.85 18.41
N ILE A 322 26.99 -5.07 18.82
CA ILE A 322 27.81 -5.36 20.01
C ILE A 322 26.96 -5.30 21.28
N PHE A 323 26.10 -4.28 21.43
CA PHE A 323 25.16 -4.20 22.55
C PHE A 323 24.22 -5.41 22.57
N LEU A 324 23.72 -5.84 21.42
CA LEU A 324 22.86 -7.03 21.34
C LEU A 324 23.58 -8.30 21.80
N LEU A 325 24.81 -8.52 21.33
CA LEU A 325 25.63 -9.68 21.71
C LEU A 325 25.99 -9.66 23.21
N ALA A 326 26.09 -8.46 23.81
CA ALA A 326 26.35 -8.31 25.24
C ALA A 326 25.11 -8.53 26.11
N PHE A 327 23.90 -8.24 25.61
CA PHE A 327 22.66 -8.27 26.39
C PHE A 327 21.68 -9.40 26.03
N TYR A 328 21.92 -10.16 24.95
CA TYR A 328 21.05 -11.26 24.51
C TYR A 328 21.81 -12.60 24.60
N PRO A 329 21.43 -13.50 25.53
CA PRO A 329 22.06 -14.81 25.62
C PRO A 329 21.68 -15.68 24.40
N PRO A 330 22.55 -16.65 24.02
CA PRO A 330 22.43 -17.43 22.78
C PRO A 330 21.16 -18.28 22.67
#